data_AF-A0A1H1TUE2-F1
#
_entry.id   AF-A0A1H1TUE2-F1
#
_cell.length_a   1.000
_cell.length_b   1.000
_cell.length_c   1.000
_cell.angle_alpha   90.00
_cell.angle_beta   90.00
_cell.angle_gamma   90.00
#
_symmetry.space_group_name_H-M   'P 1'
#
loop_
_entity.id
_entity.type
_entity.pdbx_description
1 polymer ?
#
loop_
_entity_poly.entity_id
_entity_poly.type
_entity_poly.pdbx_seq_one_letter_code
_entity_poly.pdbx_strand_id
1 'polypeptide(L)'
;MEVHDKIAEIVTLVDSARTMPMSSTAMVNKQQLLTLLDEVREGLPANLQAAEAVLGQREALLIEARGNAERIIANANSEQARLVADHAVTQAARQEAEEILRQAREQAENIRSDADDYVDAKLARLEISAARIVETVRDGREQLRHPTAYEELSQRRNGNAVVVPQLDGGQDDFSAGSDGRAERFGPDADDSPDEPGSGGRDARPDKLTSGLG
;
A
#
# COMPACT_ATOMS: atom_id res chain seq x y z
N MET A 1 54.56 -52.99 8.55
CA MET A 1 54.82 -53.45 7.18
C MET A 1 53.46 -53.81 6.61
N GLU A 2 53.03 -53.10 5.58
CA GLU A 2 51.71 -53.25 4.97
C GLU A 2 51.58 -54.65 4.37
N VAL A 3 50.36 -55.19 4.30
CA VAL A 3 50.09 -56.49 3.64
C VAL A 3 50.66 -56.52 2.22
N HIS A 4 50.62 -55.37 1.52
CA HIS A 4 51.19 -55.21 0.19
C HIS A 4 52.71 -55.41 0.14
N ASP A 5 53.45 -54.96 1.15
CA ASP A 5 54.90 -55.13 1.24
C ASP A 5 55.25 -56.61 1.39
N LYS A 6 54.47 -57.37 2.18
CA LYS A 6 54.67 -58.81 2.38
C LYS A 6 54.36 -59.62 1.13
N ILE A 7 53.33 -59.22 0.38
CA ILE A 7 53.05 -59.80 -0.94
C ILE A 7 54.22 -59.55 -1.91
N ALA A 8 54.77 -58.33 -1.93
CA ALA A 8 55.93 -58.02 -2.75
C ALA A 8 57.18 -58.83 -2.33
N GLU A 9 57.37 -59.06 -1.03
CA GLU A 9 58.44 -59.91 -0.51
C GLU A 9 58.26 -61.38 -0.93
N ILE A 10 57.04 -61.92 -0.84
CA ILE A 10 56.72 -63.27 -1.33
C ILE A 10 57.00 -63.39 -2.82
N VAL A 11 56.59 -62.40 -3.62
CA VAL A 11 56.86 -62.37 -5.07
C VAL A 11 58.36 -62.39 -5.32
N THR A 12 59.13 -61.56 -4.60
CA THR A 12 60.60 -61.49 -4.73
C THR A 12 61.28 -62.79 -4.29
N LEU A 13 60.80 -63.43 -3.24
CA LEU A 13 61.28 -64.72 -2.74
C LEU A 13 61.07 -65.84 -3.76
N VAL A 14 59.93 -65.82 -4.47
CA VAL A 14 59.61 -66.79 -5.52
C VAL A 14 60.40 -66.52 -6.79
N ASP A 15 60.60 -65.24 -7.15
CA ASP A 15 61.33 -64.84 -8.38
C ASP A 15 62.84 -65.13 -8.28
N SER A 16 63.43 -64.99 -7.08
CA SER A 16 64.84 -65.29 -6.81
C SER A 16 65.12 -66.77 -6.52
N ALA A 17 64.10 -67.63 -6.54
CA ALA A 17 64.21 -69.02 -6.18
C ALA A 17 64.99 -69.86 -7.22
N ARG A 18 65.78 -70.81 -6.72
CA ARG A 18 66.63 -71.66 -7.59
C ARG A 18 65.75 -72.57 -8.45
N THR A 19 65.80 -72.40 -9.76
CA THR A 19 65.05 -73.21 -10.74
C THR A 19 65.87 -74.41 -11.20
N MET A 20 65.20 -75.55 -11.44
CA MET A 20 65.85 -76.75 -11.99
C MET A 20 65.90 -76.69 -13.52
N PRO A 21 67.00 -77.12 -14.18
CA PRO A 21 67.07 -77.16 -15.64
C PRO A 21 65.97 -78.06 -16.20
N MET A 22 65.28 -77.59 -17.26
CA MET A 22 64.20 -78.32 -17.95
C MET A 22 62.91 -78.56 -17.10
N SER A 23 62.68 -77.80 -16.02
CA SER A 23 61.47 -77.89 -15.19
C SER A 23 60.89 -76.52 -14.82
N SER A 24 59.57 -76.44 -14.61
CA SER A 24 58.85 -75.26 -14.12
C SER A 24 58.85 -75.14 -12.59
N THR A 25 59.61 -75.97 -11.88
CA THR A 25 59.67 -75.99 -10.41
C THR A 25 60.82 -75.15 -9.87
N ALA A 26 60.51 -74.27 -8.91
CA ALA A 26 61.49 -73.47 -8.18
C ALA A 26 61.61 -73.95 -6.72
N MET A 27 62.83 -73.94 -6.19
CA MET A 27 63.14 -74.37 -4.82
C MET A 27 63.11 -73.15 -3.89
N VAL A 28 62.09 -73.09 -3.02
CA VAL A 28 61.87 -72.00 -2.06
C VAL A 28 61.95 -72.51 -0.61
N ASN A 29 62.36 -71.64 0.30
CA ASN A 29 62.31 -71.94 1.74
C ASN A 29 60.85 -72.00 2.19
N LYS A 30 60.35 -73.22 2.40
CA LYS A 30 58.97 -73.49 2.83
C LYS A 30 58.61 -72.75 4.12
N GLN A 31 59.50 -72.72 5.09
CA GLN A 31 59.23 -72.12 6.40
C GLN A 31 59.02 -70.61 6.27
N GLN A 32 59.93 -69.94 5.56
CA GLN A 32 59.86 -68.49 5.31
C GLN A 32 58.62 -68.10 4.51
N LEU A 33 58.29 -68.85 3.45
CA LEU A 33 57.12 -68.59 2.62
C LEU A 33 55.81 -68.76 3.42
N LEU A 34 55.70 -69.81 4.24
CA LEU A 34 54.53 -70.03 5.08
C LEU A 34 54.36 -68.92 6.13
N THR A 35 55.44 -68.47 6.76
CA THR A 35 55.40 -67.34 7.70
C THR A 35 54.88 -66.07 7.03
N LEU A 36 55.41 -65.71 5.85
CA LEU A 36 54.94 -64.53 5.12
C LEU A 36 53.46 -64.66 4.70
N LEU A 37 53.02 -65.85 4.27
CA LEU A 37 51.62 -66.11 3.91
C LEU A 37 50.66 -66.05 5.11
N ASP A 38 51.05 -66.59 6.27
CA ASP A 38 50.24 -66.52 7.48
C ASP A 38 50.11 -65.07 7.96
N GLU A 39 51.18 -64.29 7.88
CA GLU A 39 51.15 -62.87 8.22
C GLU A 39 50.26 -62.04 7.26
N VAL A 40 50.26 -62.38 5.96
CA VAL A 40 49.32 -61.79 4.98
C VAL A 40 47.88 -62.20 5.30
N ARG A 41 47.65 -63.47 5.66
CA ARG A 41 46.32 -63.99 6.04
C ARG A 41 45.78 -63.28 7.28
N GLU A 42 46.63 -62.98 8.25
CA GLU A 42 46.23 -62.27 9.48
C GLU A 42 45.98 -60.76 9.24
N GLY A 43 46.75 -60.12 8.35
CA GLY A 43 46.62 -58.69 8.08
C GLY A 43 45.50 -58.30 7.11
N LEU A 44 45.16 -59.17 6.15
CA LEU A 44 44.18 -58.89 5.10
C LEU A 44 42.76 -58.53 5.62
N PRO A 45 42.17 -59.29 6.57
CA PRO A 45 40.81 -59.02 7.04
C PRO A 45 40.65 -57.63 7.66
N ALA A 46 41.63 -57.17 8.43
CA ALA A 46 41.59 -55.86 9.08
C ALA A 46 41.63 -54.71 8.05
N ASN A 47 42.47 -54.82 7.02
CA ASN A 47 42.56 -53.83 5.96
C ASN A 47 41.28 -53.77 5.10
N LEU A 48 40.68 -54.93 4.81
CA LEU A 48 39.41 -54.99 4.08
C LEU A 48 38.26 -54.37 4.89
N GLN A 49 38.17 -54.68 6.18
CA GLN A 49 37.17 -54.07 7.09
C GLN A 49 37.35 -52.56 7.19
N ALA A 50 38.59 -52.05 7.23
CA ALA A 50 38.85 -50.62 7.22
C ALA A 50 38.37 -49.98 5.90
N ALA A 51 38.63 -50.62 4.75
CA ALA A 51 38.16 -50.13 3.45
C ALA A 51 36.62 -50.11 3.35
N GLU A 52 35.95 -51.18 3.81
CA GLU A 52 34.48 -51.26 3.87
C GLU A 52 33.90 -50.19 4.78
N ALA A 53 34.52 -49.92 5.94
CA ALA A 53 34.09 -48.87 6.85
C ALA A 53 34.18 -47.47 6.20
N VAL A 54 35.27 -47.17 5.49
CA VAL A 54 35.44 -45.89 4.77
C VAL A 54 34.40 -45.75 3.65
N LEU A 55 34.13 -46.82 2.89
CA LEU A 55 33.11 -46.82 1.86
C LEU A 55 31.71 -46.58 2.45
N GLY A 56 31.37 -47.25 3.55
CA GLY A 56 30.10 -47.05 4.25
C GLY A 56 29.95 -45.64 4.81
N GLN A 57 31.01 -45.07 5.40
CA GLN A 57 31.02 -43.67 5.85
C GLN A 57 30.79 -42.69 4.70
N ARG A 58 31.42 -42.92 3.55
CA ARG A 58 31.23 -42.10 2.35
C ARG A 58 29.79 -42.18 1.84
N GLU A 59 29.20 -43.36 1.79
CA GLU A 59 27.80 -43.52 1.37
C GLU A 59 26.84 -42.80 2.31
N ALA A 60 27.04 -42.94 3.62
CA ALA A 60 26.24 -42.22 4.63
C ALA A 60 26.35 -40.70 4.44
N LEU A 61 27.57 -40.18 4.25
CA LEU A 61 27.80 -38.76 4.00
C LEU A 61 27.12 -38.28 2.71
N LEU A 62 27.14 -39.08 1.64
CA LEU A 62 26.49 -38.72 0.38
C LEU A 62 24.97 -38.67 0.51
N ILE A 63 24.37 -39.59 1.28
CA ILE A 63 22.93 -39.60 1.57
C ILE A 63 22.57 -38.34 2.35
N GLU A 64 23.33 -38.02 3.40
CA GLU A 64 23.12 -36.82 4.20
C GLU A 64 23.26 -35.54 3.36
N ALA A 65 24.33 -35.44 2.56
CA ALA A 65 24.58 -34.29 1.70
C ALA A 65 23.46 -34.08 0.68
N ARG A 66 22.93 -35.17 0.08
CA ARG A 66 21.79 -35.11 -0.83
C ARG A 66 20.53 -34.62 -0.12
N GLY A 67 20.21 -35.17 1.05
CA GLY A 67 19.06 -34.73 1.84
C GLY A 67 19.16 -33.26 2.29
N ASN A 68 20.36 -32.80 2.63
CA ASN A 68 20.61 -31.40 2.96
C ASN A 68 20.45 -30.49 1.73
N ALA A 69 20.96 -30.90 0.56
CA ALA A 69 20.80 -30.16 -0.69
C ALA A 69 19.32 -30.03 -1.09
N GLU A 70 18.56 -31.12 -1.01
CA GLU A 70 17.11 -31.12 -1.26
C GLU A 70 16.38 -30.16 -0.32
N ARG A 71 16.74 -30.16 0.97
CA ARG A 71 16.15 -29.25 1.96
C ARG A 71 16.48 -27.78 1.66
N ILE A 72 17.72 -27.49 1.25
CA ILE A 72 18.14 -26.14 0.85
C ILE A 72 17.34 -25.67 -0.36
N ILE A 73 17.19 -26.51 -1.38
CA ILE A 73 16.43 -26.18 -2.59
C ILE A 73 14.95 -25.96 -2.26
N ALA A 74 14.35 -26.82 -1.43
CA ALA A 74 12.97 -26.67 -1.00
C ALA A 74 12.74 -25.34 -0.26
N ASN A 75 13.64 -24.99 0.68
CA ASN A 75 13.57 -23.73 1.41
C ASN A 75 13.75 -22.52 0.49
N ALA A 76 14.72 -22.57 -0.44
CA ALA A 76 14.97 -21.50 -1.40
C ALA A 76 13.74 -21.26 -2.30
N ASN A 77 13.12 -22.33 -2.80
CA ASN A 77 11.91 -22.23 -3.61
C ASN A 77 10.73 -21.65 -2.83
N SER A 78 10.57 -22.05 -1.56
CA SER A 78 9.51 -21.49 -0.71
C SER A 78 9.72 -20.00 -0.42
N GLU A 79 10.96 -19.59 -0.15
CA GLU A 79 11.25 -18.17 0.10
C GLU A 79 11.11 -17.35 -1.18
N GLN A 80 11.54 -17.87 -2.33
CA GLN A 80 11.31 -17.23 -3.63
C GLN A 80 9.81 -17.01 -3.87
N ALA A 81 8.98 -18.04 -3.65
CA ALA A 81 7.53 -17.92 -3.81
C ALA A 81 6.94 -16.83 -2.90
N ARG A 82 7.42 -16.74 -1.65
CA ARG A 82 7.01 -15.69 -0.71
C ARG A 82 7.40 -14.30 -1.20
N LEU A 83 8.66 -14.11 -1.60
CA LEU A 83 9.16 -12.81 -2.10
C LEU A 83 8.40 -12.35 -3.36
N VAL A 84 8.09 -13.26 -4.27
CA VAL A 84 7.29 -12.95 -5.46
C VAL A 84 5.87 -12.54 -5.07
N ALA A 85 5.25 -13.25 -4.12
CA ALA A 85 3.93 -12.89 -3.62
C ALA A 85 3.93 -11.51 -2.95
N ASP A 86 4.87 -11.25 -2.04
CA ASP A 86 5.03 -9.96 -1.35
C ASP A 86 5.26 -8.81 -2.35
N HIS A 87 6.10 -9.04 -3.36
CA HIS A 87 6.34 -8.08 -4.43
C HIS A 87 5.08 -7.82 -5.29
N ALA A 88 4.33 -8.87 -5.65
CA ALA A 88 3.09 -8.74 -6.41
C ALA A 88 2.04 -7.92 -5.65
N VAL A 89 1.87 -8.19 -4.35
CA VAL A 89 0.98 -7.41 -3.47
C VAL A 89 1.42 -5.95 -3.40
N THR A 90 2.73 -5.70 -3.25
CA THR A 90 3.26 -4.33 -3.19
C THR A 90 3.04 -3.57 -4.50
N GLN A 91 3.22 -4.23 -5.64
CA GLN A 91 2.99 -3.60 -6.95
C GLN A 91 1.50 -3.31 -7.20
N ALA A 92 0.62 -4.23 -6.82
CA ALA A 92 -0.83 -4.01 -6.90
C ALA A 92 -1.25 -2.82 -6.02
N ALA A 93 -0.76 -2.76 -4.78
CA ALA A 93 -1.04 -1.65 -3.86
C ALA A 93 -0.53 -0.29 -4.40
N ARG A 94 0.63 -0.27 -5.07
CA ARG A 94 1.14 0.94 -5.73
C ARG A 94 0.26 1.39 -6.89
N GLN A 95 -0.17 0.45 -7.75
CA GLN A 95 -1.07 0.76 -8.86
C GLN A 95 -2.41 1.31 -8.37
N GLU A 96 -2.97 0.71 -7.32
CA GLU A 96 -4.21 1.20 -6.70
C GLU A 96 -4.01 2.60 -6.10
N ALA A 97 -2.90 2.84 -5.40
CA ALA A 97 -2.59 4.16 -4.86
C ALA A 97 -2.43 5.22 -5.96
N GLU A 98 -1.78 4.88 -7.08
CA GLU A 98 -1.64 5.76 -8.24
C GLU A 98 -3.00 6.11 -8.85
N GLU A 99 -3.89 5.14 -8.97
CA GLU A 99 -5.25 5.35 -9.48
C GLU A 99 -6.08 6.22 -8.55
N ILE A 100 -6.02 5.98 -7.23
CA ILE A 100 -6.68 6.83 -6.23
C ILE A 100 -6.15 8.27 -6.32
N LEU A 101 -4.84 8.47 -6.44
CA LEU A 101 -4.25 9.79 -6.57
C LEU A 101 -4.67 10.48 -7.88
N ARG A 102 -4.78 9.73 -8.97
CA ARG A 102 -5.26 10.24 -10.26
C ARG A 102 -6.70 10.72 -10.13
N GLN A 103 -7.58 9.89 -9.57
CA GLN A 103 -8.99 10.23 -9.34
C GLN A 103 -9.14 11.42 -8.40
N ALA A 104 -8.38 11.48 -7.31
CA ALA A 104 -8.42 12.60 -6.37
C ALA A 104 -7.97 13.92 -7.03
N ARG A 105 -6.96 13.89 -7.90
CA ARG A 105 -6.53 15.08 -8.67
C ARG A 105 -7.61 15.53 -9.65
N GLU A 106 -8.22 14.59 -10.38
CA GLU A 106 -9.29 14.88 -11.31
C GLU A 106 -10.51 15.49 -10.61
N GLN A 107 -10.92 14.92 -9.47
CA GLN A 107 -11.98 15.48 -8.64
C GLN A 107 -11.64 16.87 -8.10
N ALA A 108 -10.40 17.08 -7.65
CA ALA A 108 -9.96 18.39 -7.15
C ALA A 108 -9.99 19.47 -8.25
N GLU A 109 -9.60 19.14 -9.49
CA GLU A 109 -9.69 20.07 -10.62
C GLU A 109 -11.15 20.36 -10.99
N ASN A 110 -12.02 19.35 -10.99
CA ASN A 110 -13.45 19.56 -11.23
C ASN A 110 -14.08 20.47 -10.16
N ILE A 111 -13.81 20.22 -8.87
CA ILE A 111 -14.30 21.06 -7.77
C ILE A 111 -13.81 22.50 -7.92
N ARG A 112 -12.56 22.72 -8.33
CA ARG A 112 -12.03 24.07 -8.58
C ARG A 112 -12.77 24.75 -9.72
N SER A 113 -12.95 24.06 -10.85
CA SER A 113 -13.69 24.60 -12.00
C SER A 113 -15.12 24.95 -11.61
N ASP A 114 -15.83 24.05 -10.92
CA ASP A 114 -17.21 24.27 -10.47
C ASP A 114 -17.30 25.45 -9.50
N ALA A 115 -16.32 25.60 -8.62
CA ALA A 115 -16.24 26.72 -7.68
C ALA A 115 -15.99 28.05 -8.40
N ASP A 116 -15.09 28.09 -9.38
CA ASP A 116 -14.80 29.27 -10.19
C ASP A 116 -16.04 29.70 -10.99
N ASP A 117 -16.73 28.76 -11.64
CA ASP A 117 -17.97 29.00 -12.37
C ASP A 117 -19.09 29.51 -11.45
N TYR A 118 -19.21 28.93 -10.26
CA TYR A 118 -20.17 29.38 -9.26
C TYR A 118 -19.89 30.80 -8.78
N VAL A 119 -18.62 31.12 -8.49
CA VAL A 119 -18.20 32.45 -8.06
C VAL A 119 -18.47 33.48 -9.16
N ASP A 120 -18.14 33.17 -10.42
CA ASP A 120 -18.41 34.05 -11.55
C ASP A 120 -19.91 34.36 -11.69
N ALA A 121 -20.76 33.32 -11.63
CA ALA A 121 -22.21 33.49 -11.69
C ALA A 121 -22.76 34.36 -10.55
N LYS A 122 -22.21 34.23 -9.33
CA LYS A 122 -22.59 35.08 -8.19
C LYS A 122 -22.12 36.52 -8.37
N LEU A 123 -20.90 36.72 -8.85
CA LEU A 123 -20.34 38.05 -9.11
C LEU A 123 -21.12 38.77 -10.21
N ALA A 124 -21.47 38.09 -11.30
CA ALA A 124 -22.31 38.65 -12.35
C ALA A 124 -23.70 39.08 -11.83
N ARG A 125 -24.32 38.27 -10.95
CA ARG A 125 -25.60 38.65 -10.32
C ARG A 125 -25.46 39.85 -9.39
N LEU A 126 -24.35 39.94 -8.67
CA LEU A 126 -24.04 41.06 -7.80
C LEU A 126 -23.84 42.34 -8.62
N GLU A 127 -23.13 42.25 -9.75
CA GLU A 127 -22.93 43.37 -10.68
C GLU A 127 -24.27 43.93 -11.17
N ILE A 128 -25.17 43.07 -11.65
CA ILE A 128 -26.52 43.47 -12.10
C ILE A 128 -27.29 44.17 -10.96
N SER A 129 -27.20 43.63 -9.75
CA SER A 129 -27.91 44.19 -8.59
C SER A 129 -27.34 45.55 -8.19
N ALA A 130 -26.01 45.70 -8.18
CA ALA A 130 -25.33 46.96 -7.90
C ALA A 130 -25.66 48.02 -8.95
N ALA A 131 -25.71 47.64 -10.24
CA ALA A 131 -26.08 48.54 -11.32
C ALA A 131 -27.49 49.14 -11.12
N ARG A 132 -28.47 48.29 -10.75
CA ARG A 132 -29.83 48.76 -10.42
C ARG A 132 -29.86 49.68 -9.21
N ILE A 133 -29.08 49.40 -8.17
CA ILE A 133 -29.00 50.28 -7.00
C ILE A 133 -28.43 51.65 -7.40
N VAL A 134 -27.38 51.68 -8.22
CA VAL A 134 -26.79 52.93 -8.73
C VAL A 134 -27.81 53.70 -9.57
N GLU A 135 -28.58 53.03 -10.41
CA GLU A 135 -29.67 53.62 -11.21
C GLU A 135 -30.74 54.24 -10.29
N THR A 136 -31.29 53.48 -9.34
CA THR A 136 -32.27 54.00 -8.37
C THR A 136 -31.76 55.20 -7.59
N VAL A 137 -30.47 55.21 -7.19
CA VAL A 137 -29.86 56.36 -6.50
C VAL A 137 -29.71 57.56 -7.43
N ARG A 138 -29.36 57.36 -8.71
CA ARG A 138 -29.30 58.45 -9.71
C ARG A 138 -30.69 59.05 -9.92
N ASP A 139 -31.71 58.23 -10.10
CA ASP A 139 -33.09 58.68 -10.27
C ASP A 139 -33.58 59.45 -9.05
N GLY A 140 -33.33 58.93 -7.84
CA GLY A 140 -33.68 59.62 -6.60
C GLY A 140 -32.97 60.98 -6.45
N ARG A 141 -31.71 61.09 -6.90
CA ARG A 141 -30.97 62.36 -6.92
C ARG A 141 -31.49 63.32 -7.97
N GLU A 142 -31.93 62.85 -9.13
CA GLU A 142 -32.53 63.67 -10.18
C GLU A 142 -33.88 64.24 -9.73
N GLN A 143 -34.72 63.42 -9.09
CA GLN A 143 -35.98 63.88 -8.48
C GLN A 143 -35.79 64.99 -7.45
N LEU A 144 -34.72 64.94 -6.65
CA LEU A 144 -34.37 66.01 -5.70
C LEU A 144 -33.77 67.25 -6.37
N ARG A 145 -33.20 67.11 -7.58
CA ARG A 145 -32.68 68.23 -8.38
C ARG A 145 -33.76 68.95 -9.16
N HIS A 146 -34.84 68.25 -9.51
CA HIS A 146 -36.02 68.92 -10.01
C HIS A 146 -36.62 69.76 -8.87
N PRO A 147 -36.76 71.08 -9.06
CA PRO A 147 -37.52 71.90 -8.15
C PRO A 147 -38.86 71.21 -7.95
N THR A 148 -39.19 70.86 -6.72
CA THR A 148 -40.51 70.31 -6.40
C THR A 148 -41.56 71.16 -7.11
N ALA A 149 -42.66 70.56 -7.59
CA ALA A 149 -43.77 71.33 -8.18
C ALA A 149 -44.21 72.53 -7.31
N TYR A 150 -43.88 72.51 -6.02
CA TYR A 150 -43.99 73.60 -5.06
C TYR A 150 -43.16 74.87 -5.40
N GLU A 151 -41.94 74.73 -5.95
CA GLU A 151 -41.07 75.83 -6.36
C GLU A 151 -41.47 76.42 -7.72
N GLU A 152 -41.94 75.59 -8.66
CA GLU A 152 -42.51 76.08 -9.93
C GLU A 152 -43.84 76.83 -9.69
N LEU A 153 -44.64 76.37 -8.72
CA LEU A 153 -45.87 77.06 -8.27
C LEU A 153 -45.59 78.33 -7.45
N SER A 154 -44.46 78.40 -6.74
CA SER A 154 -44.04 79.63 -6.04
C SER A 154 -43.48 80.66 -7.02
N GLN A 155 -42.73 80.25 -8.05
CA GLN A 155 -42.17 81.15 -9.07
C GLN A 155 -43.22 81.65 -10.07
N ARG A 156 -44.22 80.85 -10.46
CA ARG A 156 -45.36 81.33 -11.28
C ARG A 156 -46.25 82.34 -10.56
N ARG A 157 -46.13 82.44 -9.24
CA ARG A 157 -46.91 83.34 -8.37
C ARG A 157 -45.98 84.33 -7.65
N ASN A 158 -44.97 84.86 -8.33
CA ASN A 158 -44.27 86.05 -7.80
C ASN A 158 -45.14 87.29 -7.99
N GLY A 159 -46.04 87.47 -7.02
CA GLY A 159 -46.90 88.64 -6.86
C GLY A 159 -47.55 88.75 -5.47
N ASN A 160 -47.40 87.78 -4.55
CA ASN A 160 -47.85 87.98 -3.18
C ASN A 160 -47.08 87.11 -2.17
N ALA A 161 -46.66 87.70 -1.06
CA ALA A 161 -45.89 87.06 -0.01
C ALA A 161 -46.66 85.90 0.65
N VAL A 162 -46.02 84.74 0.79
CA VAL A 162 -46.59 83.62 1.55
C VAL A 162 -46.42 83.91 3.04
N VAL A 163 -47.52 84.18 3.72
CA VAL A 163 -47.60 84.21 5.19
C VAL A 163 -47.63 82.77 5.68
N VAL A 164 -46.62 82.36 6.43
CA VAL A 164 -46.59 81.07 7.12
C VAL A 164 -47.44 81.21 8.40
N PRO A 165 -48.51 80.43 8.61
CA PRO A 165 -49.25 80.49 9.86
C PRO A 165 -48.44 79.83 10.97
N GLN A 166 -48.26 80.55 12.07
CA GLN A 166 -47.74 80.03 13.33
C GLN A 166 -48.75 79.00 13.89
N LEU A 167 -48.30 77.77 14.12
CA LEU A 167 -49.12 76.73 14.76
C LEU A 167 -49.18 76.99 16.26
N ASP A 168 -50.39 77.23 16.76
CA ASP A 168 -50.70 77.36 18.18
C ASP A 168 -50.91 75.97 18.79
N GLY A 169 -50.38 75.79 20.01
CA GLY A 169 -50.30 74.50 20.68
C GLY A 169 -51.65 73.88 21.02
N GLY A 170 -51.86 72.66 20.52
CA GLY A 170 -52.91 71.74 20.97
C GLY A 170 -52.28 70.39 21.29
N GLN A 171 -52.32 69.99 22.56
CA GLN A 171 -51.97 68.65 23.02
C GLN A 171 -53.04 67.68 22.54
N ASP A 172 -52.72 66.85 21.55
CA ASP A 172 -53.51 65.67 21.21
C ASP A 172 -52.76 64.42 21.70
N ASP A 173 -53.33 63.81 22.73
CA ASP A 173 -52.98 62.49 23.28
C ASP A 173 -53.10 61.42 22.19
N PHE A 174 -51.99 61.08 21.55
CA PHE A 174 -51.88 59.84 20.78
C PHE A 174 -51.26 58.75 21.68
N SER A 175 -52.14 57.93 22.24
CA SER A 175 -51.78 56.65 22.83
C SER A 175 -51.11 55.78 21.76
N ALA A 176 -49.86 55.41 22.02
CA ALA A 176 -49.09 54.49 21.20
C ALA A 176 -49.77 53.11 21.17
N GLY A 177 -50.47 52.82 20.07
CA GLY A 177 -50.87 51.45 19.73
C GLY A 177 -49.63 50.65 19.39
N SER A 178 -49.13 49.87 20.35
CA SER A 178 -48.06 48.91 20.17
C SER A 178 -48.57 47.64 19.49
N ASP A 179 -48.83 47.68 18.19
CA ASP A 179 -49.00 46.46 17.37
C ASP A 179 -47.67 46.12 16.71
N GLY A 180 -46.73 45.69 17.55
CA GLY A 180 -45.48 45.07 17.13
C GLY A 180 -45.72 43.64 16.66
N ARG A 181 -46.21 43.46 15.43
CA ARG A 181 -46.14 42.18 14.74
C ARG A 181 -44.74 42.02 14.17
N ALA A 182 -43.82 41.52 14.99
CA ALA A 182 -42.54 41.01 14.53
C ALA A 182 -42.80 39.71 13.75
N GLU A 183 -42.88 39.81 12.42
CA GLU A 183 -42.75 38.63 11.58
C GLU A 183 -41.30 38.11 11.73
N ARG A 184 -41.20 36.92 12.33
CA ARG A 184 -39.96 36.15 12.43
C ARG A 184 -39.46 35.83 11.02
N PHE A 185 -38.44 36.53 10.56
CA PHE A 185 -37.52 36.00 9.56
C PHE A 185 -36.44 35.21 10.29
N GLY A 186 -36.73 33.94 10.57
CA GLY A 186 -35.71 32.93 10.84
C GLY A 186 -35.29 32.30 9.50
N PRO A 187 -34.02 31.86 9.35
CA PRO A 187 -33.57 31.20 8.13
C PRO A 187 -34.35 29.89 7.93
N ASP A 188 -34.78 29.64 6.68
CA ASP A 188 -35.45 28.41 6.26
C ASP A 188 -34.66 27.19 6.71
N ALA A 189 -35.28 26.35 7.54
CA ALA A 189 -34.73 25.06 7.96
C ALA A 189 -35.17 23.99 6.95
N ASP A 190 -34.66 24.07 5.72
CA ASP A 190 -34.86 23.02 4.72
C ASP A 190 -33.64 22.81 3.81
N ASP A 191 -32.44 22.83 4.41
CA ASP A 191 -31.24 22.30 3.77
C ASP A 191 -30.59 21.30 4.72
N SER A 192 -31.15 20.09 4.75
CA SER A 192 -30.48 18.94 5.38
C SER A 192 -29.38 18.48 4.42
N PRO A 193 -28.11 18.43 4.82
CA PRO A 193 -27.12 17.75 4.01
C PRO A 193 -27.44 16.26 4.03
N ASP A 194 -27.63 15.67 2.85
CA ASP A 194 -27.65 14.22 2.65
C ASP A 194 -26.30 13.64 3.13
N GLU A 195 -26.26 13.16 4.37
CA GLU A 195 -25.20 12.26 4.81
C GLU A 195 -25.41 10.89 4.16
N PRO A 196 -24.45 10.35 3.41
CA PRO A 196 -24.51 8.95 3.01
C PRO A 196 -24.25 8.07 4.24
N GLY A 197 -25.35 7.63 4.88
CA GLY A 197 -25.34 6.63 5.93
C GLY A 197 -24.59 5.37 5.48
N SER A 198 -23.45 5.15 6.12
CA SER A 198 -22.59 3.99 5.97
C SER A 198 -23.39 2.69 6.14
N GLY A 199 -23.38 1.86 5.08
CA GLY A 199 -23.80 0.47 5.15
C GLY A 199 -22.92 -0.30 6.13
N GLY A 200 -23.45 -0.53 7.34
CA GLY A 200 -22.93 -1.49 8.29
C GLY A 200 -23.08 -2.88 7.70
N ARG A 201 -21.96 -3.44 7.22
CA ARG A 201 -21.88 -4.79 6.67
C ARG A 201 -22.26 -5.82 7.73
N ASP A 202 -23.19 -6.70 7.37
CA ASP A 202 -23.45 -7.97 8.02
C ASP A 202 -22.15 -8.75 8.20
N ALA A 203 -21.59 -8.74 9.41
CA ALA A 203 -20.56 -9.69 9.82
C ALA A 203 -21.27 -11.00 10.22
N ARG A 204 -21.39 -11.92 9.26
CA ARG A 204 -21.64 -13.34 9.55
C ARG A 204 -20.38 -13.96 10.16
N PRO A 205 -20.43 -14.61 11.33
CA PRO A 205 -19.38 -15.54 11.71
C PRO A 205 -19.71 -16.93 11.15
N ASP A 206 -18.96 -17.34 10.12
CA ASP A 206 -18.90 -18.72 9.67
C ASP A 206 -18.41 -19.62 10.79
N LYS A 207 -19.27 -20.55 11.23
CA LYS A 207 -18.85 -21.69 12.06
C LYS A 207 -18.18 -22.72 11.16
N LEU A 208 -16.86 -22.65 11.06
CA LEU A 208 -16.02 -23.80 10.71
C LEU A 208 -15.59 -24.49 12.00
N THR A 209 -16.20 -25.63 12.29
CA THR A 209 -15.59 -26.66 13.15
C THR A 209 -16.21 -28.04 12.84
N SER A 210 -15.34 -29.03 12.84
CA SER A 210 -15.59 -30.48 12.82
C SER A 210 -15.71 -31.17 11.45
N GLY A 211 -14.55 -31.37 10.83
CA GLY A 211 -14.30 -32.43 9.86
C GLY A 211 -12.92 -33.05 10.11
N LEU A 212 -12.78 -33.81 11.20
CA LEU A 212 -11.68 -34.77 11.38
C LEU A 212 -12.24 -36.15 10.99
N GLY A 213 -11.82 -36.61 9.82
CA GLY A 213 -11.81 -38.02 9.43
C GLY A 213 -10.37 -38.49 9.37
#